data_AF-A0A2S8EVB2-F1
#
_entry.id   AF-A0A2S8EVB2-F1
#
_cell.length_a   1.000
_cell.length_b   1.000
_cell.length_c   1.000
_cell.angle_alpha   90.00
_cell.angle_beta   90.00
_cell.angle_gamma   90.00
#
_symmetry.space_group_name_H-M   'P 1'
#
loop_
_entity.id
_entity.type
_entity.pdbx_description
1 polymer ?
#
loop_
_entity_poly.entity_id
_entity_poly.type
_entity_poly.pdbx_seq_one_letter_code
_entity_poly.pdbx_strand_id
1 'polypeptide(L)' 'MHSLKPTRRAFYRIPVIGWIARDLAEGDPDNIWYLLTAIISLWIIAVGTWGLPALYLPAVALSPLILVALVALTRG' A
#
# COMPACT_ATOMS: atom_id res chain seq x y z
N MET A 1 3.05 -19.27 24.06
CA MET A 1 2.36 -19.47 22.76
C MET A 1 1.28 -18.39 22.62
N HIS A 2 1.60 -17.23 22.03
CA HIS A 2 0.65 -16.12 21.89
C HIS A 2 -0.45 -16.51 20.88
N SER A 3 -1.68 -16.68 21.36
CA SER A 3 -2.86 -16.93 20.52
C SER A 3 -3.14 -15.68 19.67
N LEU A 4 -2.69 -15.68 18.43
CA LEU A 4 -3.01 -14.63 17.46
C LEU A 4 -4.49 -14.74 17.11
N LYS A 5 -5.22 -13.62 17.24
CA LYS A 5 -6.67 -13.52 17.01
C LYS A 5 -7.06 -14.17 15.65
N PRO A 6 -8.17 -14.94 15.58
CA PRO A 6 -8.55 -15.70 14.38
C PRO A 6 -8.66 -14.85 13.10
N THR A 7 -8.93 -13.56 13.25
CA THR A 7 -8.96 -12.56 12.16
C THR A 7 -7.63 -12.41 11.42
N ARG A 8 -6.47 -12.54 12.11
CA ARG A 8 -5.14 -12.44 11.48
C ARG A 8 -4.88 -13.62 10.52
N ARG A 9 -5.39 -14.80 10.87
CA ARG A 9 -5.26 -16.04 10.08
C ARG A 9 -6.02 -15.98 8.76
N ALA A 10 -7.17 -15.29 8.75
CA ALA A 10 -7.95 -15.06 7.54
C ALA A 10 -7.28 -14.03 6.62
N PHE A 11 -6.72 -12.96 7.18
CA PHE A 11 -6.05 -11.91 6.40
C PHE A 11 -4.77 -12.41 5.72
N TYR A 12 -3.98 -13.26 6.37
CA TYR A 12 -2.78 -13.88 5.79
C TYR A 12 -3.04 -14.93 4.70
N ARG A 13 -4.31 -15.31 4.48
CA ARG A 13 -4.68 -16.22 3.39
C ARG A 13 -4.95 -15.51 2.06
N ILE A 14 -5.02 -14.17 2.06
CA ILE A 14 -5.16 -13.41 0.82
C ILE A 14 -3.84 -13.52 0.06
N PRO A 15 -3.81 -14.16 -1.13
CA PRO A 15 -2.56 -14.65 -1.72
C PRO A 15 -1.56 -13.53 -2.05
N VAL A 16 -2.05 -12.33 -2.39
CA VAL A 16 -1.19 -11.19 -2.72
C VAL A 16 -0.93 -10.32 -1.48
N ILE A 17 -1.99 -9.72 -0.92
CA ILE A 17 -1.85 -8.76 0.19
C ILE A 17 -1.49 -9.44 1.50
N GLY A 18 -2.04 -10.62 1.78
CA GLY A 18 -1.77 -11.38 3.00
C GLY A 18 -0.35 -11.93 3.03
N TRP A 19 0.22 -12.28 1.88
CA TRP A 19 1.62 -12.68 1.79
C TRP A 19 2.56 -11.51 2.11
N ILE A 20 2.38 -10.35 1.45
CA ILE A 20 3.18 -9.14 1.69
C ILE A 20 3.04 -8.66 3.15
N ALA A 21 1.82 -8.65 3.68
CA ALA A 21 1.58 -8.20 5.05
C ALA A 21 2.21 -9.13 6.11
N ARG A 22 2.32 -10.42 5.83
CA ARG A 22 3.04 -11.36 6.69
C ARG A 22 4.55 -11.11 6.61
N ASP A 23 5.04 -10.93 5.40
CA ASP A 23 6.45 -10.73 5.10
C ASP A 23 7.00 -9.40 5.69
N LEU A 24 6.18 -8.35 5.75
CA LEU A 24 6.52 -7.11 6.45
C LEU A 24 6.40 -7.19 7.98
N ALA A 25 5.52 -8.05 8.51
CA ALA A 25 5.24 -8.12 9.94
C ALA A 25 6.14 -9.12 10.70
N GLU A 26 6.58 -10.17 10.01
CA GLU A 26 7.35 -11.28 10.59
C GLU A 26 8.73 -11.43 9.94
N GLY A 27 8.99 -10.75 8.82
CA GLY A 27 10.27 -10.76 8.11
C GLY A 27 11.29 -9.76 8.62
N ASP A 28 12.39 -9.63 7.87
CA ASP A 28 13.49 -8.73 8.19
C ASP A 28 13.05 -7.25 8.08
N PRO A 29 13.51 -6.35 8.98
CA PRO A 29 13.31 -4.91 8.84
C PRO A 29 13.61 -4.34 7.45
N ASP A 30 14.57 -4.91 6.72
CA ASP A 30 14.94 -4.47 5.36
C ASP A 30 13.86 -4.75 4.31
N ASN A 31 12.89 -5.60 4.63
CA ASN A 31 11.86 -6.03 3.70
C ASN A 31 10.92 -4.89 3.26
N ILE A 32 10.80 -3.84 4.08
CA ILE A 32 10.07 -2.62 3.71
C ILE A 32 10.74 -1.91 2.52
N TRP A 33 12.07 -1.92 2.43
CA TRP A 33 12.80 -1.28 1.34
C TRP A 33 12.61 -2.03 0.02
N TYR A 34 12.56 -3.36 0.06
CA TYR A 34 12.23 -4.16 -1.11
C TYR A 34 10.80 -3.91 -1.59
N LEU A 35 9.82 -3.81 -0.68
CA LEU A 35 8.44 -3.47 -1.04
C LEU A 35 8.34 -2.08 -1.67
N LEU A 36 8.96 -1.07 -1.07
CA LEU A 36 8.98 0.30 -1.61
C LEU A 36 9.62 0.34 -2.99
N THR A 37 10.76 -0.32 -3.16
CA THR A 37 11.44 -0.43 -4.46
C THR A 37 10.53 -1.09 -5.49
N ALA A 38 9.87 -2.20 -5.14
CA ALA A 38 8.95 -2.90 -6.03
C ALA A 38 7.76 -2.02 -6.47
N ILE A 39 7.18 -1.25 -5.55
CA ILE A 39 6.08 -0.32 -5.85
C ILE A 39 6.55 0.78 -6.81
N ILE A 40 7.73 1.38 -6.56
CA ILE A 40 8.32 2.41 -7.42
C ILE A 40 8.62 1.81 -8.81
N SER A 41 9.23 0.64 -8.88
CA SER A 41 9.50 -0.05 -10.15
C SER A 41 8.22 -0.32 -10.93
N LEU A 42 7.17 -0.81 -10.26
CA LEU A 42 5.86 -1.03 -10.89
C LEU A 42 5.29 0.29 -11.44
N TRP A 43 5.44 1.39 -10.71
CA TRP A 43 4.97 2.69 -11.17
C TRP A 43 5.77 3.23 -12.35
N ILE A 44 7.10 3.05 -12.35
CA ILE A 44 7.95 3.38 -13.52
C ILE A 44 7.50 2.60 -14.75
N ILE A 45 7.22 1.30 -14.60
CA ILE A 45 6.69 0.46 -15.69
C ILE A 45 5.32 0.97 -16.15
N ALA A 46 4.44 1.35 -15.21
CA ALA A 46 3.14 1.92 -15.54
C ALA A 46 3.25 3.23 -16.33
N VAL A 47 4.18 4.11 -15.94
CA VAL A 47 4.48 5.35 -16.68
C VAL A 47 5.08 5.04 -18.05
N GLY A 48 5.97 4.06 -18.16
CA GLY A 48 6.54 3.65 -19.45
C GLY A 48 5.51 3.01 -20.40
N THR A 49 4.49 2.34 -19.86
CA THR A 49 3.46 1.65 -20.66
C THR A 49 2.27 2.53 -21.01
N TRP A 50 1.84 3.41 -20.10
CA TRP A 50 0.63 4.23 -20.28
C TRP A 50 0.92 5.73 -20.37
N GLY A 51 2.13 6.19 -20.03
CA GLY A 51 2.52 7.59 -20.08
C GLY A 51 1.82 8.45 -19.02
N LEU A 52 1.31 9.59 -19.49
CA LEU A 52 0.69 10.63 -18.66
C LEU A 52 -0.51 10.15 -17.80
N PRO A 53 -1.41 9.27 -18.30
CA PRO A 53 -2.45 8.63 -17.49
C PRO A 53 -1.95 7.99 -16.18
N ALA A 54 -0.80 7.31 -16.18
CA ALA A 54 -0.26 6.66 -14.99
C ALA A 54 0.19 7.67 -13.90
N LEU A 55 0.40 8.93 -14.28
CA LEU A 55 0.70 10.04 -13.37
C LEU A 55 -0.58 10.74 -12.88
N TYR A 56 -1.56 10.94 -13.77
CA TYR A 56 -2.81 11.62 -13.40
C TYR A 56 -3.73 10.76 -12.52
N LEU A 57 -3.78 9.45 -12.73
CA LEU A 57 -4.67 8.58 -11.95
C LEU A 57 -4.36 8.61 -10.45
N PRO A 58 -3.11 8.51 -9.98
CA PRO A 58 -2.77 8.72 -8.58
C PRO A 58 -3.17 10.11 -8.07
N ALA A 59 -2.94 11.17 -8.85
CA ALA A 59 -3.30 12.53 -8.45
C ALA A 59 -4.82 12.71 -8.27
N VAL A 60 -5.61 12.17 -9.19
CA VAL A 60 -7.07 12.19 -9.12
C VAL A 60 -7.59 11.32 -7.97
N ALA A 61 -7.01 10.15 -7.76
CA ALA A 61 -7.37 9.26 -6.65
C ALA A 61 -7.06 9.88 -5.28
N LEU A 62 -5.98 10.67 -5.17
CA LEU A 62 -5.60 11.38 -3.95
C LEU A 62 -6.43 12.66 -3.71
N SER A 63 -7.00 13.25 -4.75
CA SER A 63 -7.81 14.47 -4.64
C SER A 63 -8.92 14.41 -3.55
N PRO A 64 -9.81 13.40 -3.53
CA PRO A 64 -10.82 13.31 -2.47
C PRO A 64 -10.20 13.08 -1.08
N LEU A 65 -9.05 12.40 -1.01
CA LEU A 65 -8.34 12.15 0.25
C LEU A 65 -7.80 13.46 0.84
N ILE A 66 -7.25 14.35 -0.01
CA ILE A 66 -6.81 15.68 0.39
C ILE A 66 -7.99 16.52 0.87
N LEU A 67 -9.13 16.49 0.16
CA LEU A 67 -10.33 17.19 0.63
C LEU A 67 -10.80 16.70 2.00
N VAL A 68 -10.84 15.38 2.21
CA VAL A 68 -11.18 14.78 3.51
C VAL A 68 -10.17 15.20 4.57
N ALA A 69 -8.87 15.18 4.26
CA ALA A 69 -7.83 15.61 5.18
C ALA A 69 -8.01 17.08 5.58
N LEU A 70 -8.28 17.98 4.62
CA LEU A 70 -8.53 19.40 4.89
C LEU A 70 -9.77 19.61 5.79
N VAL A 71 -10.85 18.89 5.52
CA VAL A 71 -12.06 18.94 6.36
C VAL A 71 -11.78 18.41 7.76
N ALA A 72 -11.04 17.29 7.88
CA ALA A 72 -10.66 16.72 9.16
C ALA A 72 -9.79 17.68 9.98
N LEU A 73 -8.78 18.30 9.35
CA LEU A 73 -7.91 19.29 9.98
C LEU A 73 -8.68 20.54 10.43
N THR A 74 -9.70 20.96 9.68
CA THR A 74 -10.54 22.11 10.04
C THR A 74 -11.46 21.81 11.23
N ARG A 75 -11.74 20.53 11.51
CA ARG A 75 -12.68 20.11 12.56
C ARG A 75 -12.08 19.99 13.97
N GLY A 76 -10.76 20.08 14.11
CA GLY A 76 -10.05 20.02 15.39
C GLY A 76 -9.90 18.59 15.91
#